data_AF-A0A2E6NNU8-F1
#
_entry.id   AF-A0A2E6NNU8-F1
#
_cell.length_a   1.000
_cell.length_b   1.000
_cell.length_c   1.000
_cell.angle_alpha   90.00
_cell.angle_beta   90.00
_cell.angle_gamma   90.00
#
_symmetry.space_group_name_H-M   'P 1'
#
loop_
_entity.id
_entity.type
_entity.pdbx_description
1 polymer ?
#
loop_
_entity_poly.entity_id
_entity_poly.type
_entity_poly.pdbx_seq_one_letter_code
_entity_poly.pdbx_strand_id
1 'polypeptide(L)'
;MKEAGNKLVDSLFLRVALVLIVCWLGVPGRHLAAQGVKAEAKQGAKQGAKPEAKGARPGTPTLTIPASTARAVEKGLSYLAMHQNPDGSWTDRVGRKVHMTYRGTVAPHVGVTGLVGIAFLAHGVFPGQGSAGFVMKNGRKISYCDVLEKALEYVMSRVSAANGFISANGSRMYSHAFATLFLAEVYGTGSYRDAEKVRRSLKNAIRLIVNAQNAEGGWRYRPGAQDSDMSITVCQV
;
A
#
# COMPACT_ATOMS: atom_id res chain seq x y z
N MET A 1 14.40 -21.67 24.35
CA MET A 1 14.74 -20.62 23.36
C MET A 1 13.65 -20.30 22.32
N LYS A 2 12.61 -21.13 22.09
CA LYS A 2 11.53 -20.80 21.13
C LYS A 2 10.48 -19.79 21.65
N GLU A 3 10.37 -19.61 22.96
CA GLU A 3 9.32 -18.80 23.59
C GLU A 3 9.63 -17.29 23.63
N ALA A 4 10.91 -16.92 23.68
CA ALA A 4 11.34 -15.51 23.71
C ALA A 4 11.18 -14.81 22.35
N GLY A 5 11.32 -15.55 21.25
CA GLY A 5 11.17 -15.03 19.88
C GLY A 5 9.73 -14.60 19.55
N ASN A 6 8.72 -15.33 20.04
CA ASN A 6 7.32 -14.94 19.82
C ASN A 6 6.97 -13.65 20.57
N LYS A 7 7.43 -13.48 21.82
CA LYS A 7 7.13 -12.29 22.61
C LYS A 7 7.77 -11.01 22.06
N LEU A 8 8.95 -11.11 21.45
CA LEU A 8 9.62 -9.96 20.83
C LEU A 8 8.94 -9.53 19.52
N VAL A 9 8.52 -10.50 18.70
CA VAL A 9 7.79 -10.26 17.44
C VAL A 9 6.41 -9.69 17.76
N ASP A 10 5.72 -10.19 18.79
CA ASP A 10 4.41 -9.66 19.21
C ASP A 10 4.55 -8.23 19.80
N SER A 11 5.62 -7.94 20.55
CA SER A 11 5.88 -6.59 21.08
C SER A 11 6.28 -5.58 20.01
N LEU A 12 7.01 -5.98 18.96
CA LEU A 12 7.40 -5.10 17.86
C LEU A 12 6.24 -4.91 16.87
N PHE A 13 5.45 -5.97 16.62
CA PHE A 13 4.20 -5.92 15.87
C PHE A 13 3.22 -4.94 16.52
N LEU A 14 3.09 -4.97 17.86
CA LEU A 14 2.24 -4.03 18.57
C LEU A 14 2.75 -2.59 18.49
N ARG A 15 4.06 -2.36 18.43
CA ARG A 15 4.67 -1.02 18.33
C ARG A 15 4.55 -0.42 16.93
N VAL A 16 4.79 -1.22 15.89
CA VAL A 16 4.60 -0.80 14.49
C VAL A 16 3.10 -0.62 14.19
N ALA A 17 2.26 -1.53 14.68
CA ALA A 17 0.81 -1.37 14.59
C ALA A 17 0.32 -0.14 15.37
N LEU A 18 0.87 0.17 16.56
CA LEU A 18 0.50 1.39 17.29
C LEU A 18 0.89 2.66 16.53
N VAL A 19 2.06 2.70 15.89
CA VAL A 19 2.47 3.88 15.09
C VAL A 19 1.54 4.07 13.90
N LEU A 20 1.10 2.98 13.25
CA LEU A 20 0.14 3.03 12.14
C LEU A 20 -1.30 3.34 12.62
N ILE A 21 -1.72 2.82 13.78
CA ILE A 21 -3.03 3.08 14.39
C ILE A 21 -3.10 4.52 14.92
N VAL A 22 -2.02 5.08 15.47
CA VAL A 22 -1.97 6.49 15.91
C VAL A 22 -2.04 7.44 14.72
N CYS A 23 -1.51 7.05 13.55
CA CYS A 23 -1.72 7.77 12.30
C CYS A 23 -3.15 7.66 11.76
N TRP A 24 -3.91 6.62 12.13
CA TRP A 24 -5.28 6.38 11.64
C TRP A 24 -6.39 6.90 12.59
N LEU A 25 -6.19 6.83 13.92
CA LEU A 25 -7.13 7.34 14.93
C LEU A 25 -7.18 8.88 15.01
N GLY A 26 -6.31 9.57 14.25
CA GLY A 26 -6.29 11.03 14.16
C GLY A 26 -7.34 11.65 13.22
N VAL A 27 -8.12 10.85 12.49
CA VAL A 27 -9.10 11.37 11.51
C VAL A 27 -10.54 11.01 11.92
N PRO A 28 -11.25 11.90 12.63
CA PRO A 28 -12.68 11.70 12.87
C PRO A 28 -13.48 12.01 11.61
N GLY A 29 -13.94 10.94 10.96
CA GLY A 29 -15.20 10.90 10.21
C GLY A 29 -15.17 11.45 8.78
N ARG A 30 -15.44 10.58 7.81
CA ARG A 30 -16.29 10.91 6.65
C ARG A 30 -16.73 9.65 5.91
N HIS A 31 -18.00 9.29 6.09
CA HIS A 31 -18.78 8.57 5.09
C HIS A 31 -18.82 9.42 3.81
N LEU A 32 -18.15 8.97 2.75
CA LEU A 32 -18.34 9.52 1.41
C LEU A 32 -19.37 8.66 0.69
N ALA A 33 -20.65 9.04 0.84
CA ALA A 33 -21.67 8.61 -0.09
C ALA A 33 -21.42 9.31 -1.43
N ALA A 34 -21.10 8.53 -2.46
CA ALA A 34 -21.02 9.02 -3.82
C ALA A 34 -22.41 9.47 -4.29
N GLN A 35 -22.58 10.76 -4.58
CA GLN A 35 -23.75 11.26 -5.31
C GLN A 35 -23.32 11.76 -6.68
N GLY A 36 -23.93 11.16 -7.70
CA GLY A 36 -23.67 11.40 -9.11
C GLY A 36 -24.08 12.81 -9.55
N VAL A 37 -23.36 13.31 -10.55
CA VAL A 37 -23.64 14.57 -11.23
C VAL A 37 -24.89 14.40 -12.10
N LYS A 38 -25.93 15.20 -11.81
CA LYS A 38 -26.98 15.56 -12.78
C LYS A 38 -27.03 17.07 -12.94
N ALA A 39 -27.25 17.49 -14.18
CA ALA A 39 -27.27 18.87 -14.61
C ALA A 39 -28.65 19.53 -14.43
N GLU A 40 -28.59 20.87 -14.42
CA GLU A 40 -29.60 21.87 -14.82
C GLU A 40 -30.53 22.55 -13.80
N ALA A 41 -30.72 23.85 -14.11
CA ALA A 41 -31.83 24.77 -13.87
C ALA A 41 -31.89 25.60 -12.56
N LYS A 42 -31.89 26.92 -12.77
CA LYS A 42 -32.24 27.97 -11.80
C LYS A 42 -33.73 27.87 -11.44
N GLN A 43 -34.07 28.00 -10.15
CA GLN A 43 -35.13 28.87 -9.63
C GLN A 43 -35.13 28.83 -8.09
N GLY A 44 -35.52 29.94 -7.47
CA GLY A 44 -35.35 30.20 -6.04
C GLY A 44 -36.47 29.71 -5.13
N ALA A 45 -36.25 29.97 -3.84
CA ALA A 45 -37.19 30.12 -2.72
C ALA A 45 -36.99 29.15 -1.53
N LYS A 46 -36.64 29.79 -0.41
CA LYS A 46 -36.96 29.54 1.01
C LYS A 46 -36.22 28.42 1.77
N GLN A 47 -35.64 28.90 2.88
CA GLN A 47 -34.83 28.22 3.88
C GLN A 47 -35.67 27.23 4.70
N GLY A 48 -35.12 26.03 4.88
CA GLY A 48 -35.48 25.08 5.94
C GLY A 48 -34.19 24.65 6.65
N ALA A 49 -34.14 24.85 7.97
CA ALA A 49 -32.96 24.64 8.80
C ALA A 49 -32.49 23.17 8.80
N LYS A 50 -31.17 22.97 8.58
CA LYS A 50 -30.49 21.66 8.66
C LYS A 50 -29.87 21.50 10.06
N PRO A 51 -29.88 20.29 10.67
CA PRO A 51 -29.33 20.11 12.02
C PRO A 51 -27.81 20.32 11.99
N GLU A 52 -27.32 21.20 12.87
CA GLU A 52 -25.89 21.44 13.07
C GLU A 52 -25.22 20.20 13.68
N ALA A 53 -24.22 19.67 12.97
CA ALA A 53 -23.29 18.69 13.53
C ALA A 53 -22.37 19.39 14.54
N LYS A 54 -22.74 19.35 15.82
CA LYS A 54 -21.88 19.75 16.93
C LYS A 54 -20.70 18.78 17.04
N GLY A 55 -19.49 19.23 16.70
CA GLY A 55 -18.28 18.44 16.92
C GLY A 55 -16.99 18.87 16.23
N ALA A 56 -16.99 19.89 15.37
CA ALA A 56 -15.74 20.39 14.79
C ALA A 56 -15.00 21.27 15.81
N ARG A 57 -13.77 20.90 16.20
CA ARG A 57 -12.89 21.78 16.97
C ARG A 57 -12.70 23.10 16.18
N PRO A 58 -12.92 24.27 16.80
CA PRO A 58 -12.63 25.54 16.15
C PRO A 58 -11.15 25.58 15.75
N GLY A 59 -10.87 25.79 14.46
CA GLY A 59 -9.51 26.03 13.98
C GLY A 59 -8.78 24.86 13.31
N THR A 60 -9.40 23.70 13.07
CA THR A 60 -8.81 22.72 12.15
C THR A 60 -8.92 23.26 10.72
N PRO A 61 -7.81 23.61 10.04
CA PRO A 61 -7.88 24.06 8.66
C PRO A 61 -8.49 22.91 7.85
N THR A 62 -9.61 23.17 7.18
CA THR A 62 -10.12 22.22 6.20
C THR A 62 -9.14 22.23 5.04
N LEU A 63 -8.24 21.24 5.01
CA LEU A 63 -7.29 21.05 3.92
C LEU A 63 -8.10 20.78 2.65
N THR A 64 -8.28 21.83 1.85
CA THR A 64 -9.02 21.74 0.60
C THR A 64 -8.04 21.41 -0.50
N ILE A 65 -8.13 20.20 -1.04
CA ILE A 65 -7.28 19.78 -2.17
C ILE A 65 -7.71 20.59 -3.40
N PRO A 66 -6.79 21.32 -4.07
CA PRO A 66 -7.13 22.03 -5.30
C PRO A 66 -7.67 21.07 -6.36
N ALA A 67 -8.69 21.50 -7.10
CA ALA A 67 -9.31 20.66 -8.13
C ALA A 67 -8.33 20.21 -9.23
N SER A 68 -7.30 21.03 -9.52
CA SER A 68 -6.19 20.65 -10.41
C SER A 68 -5.39 19.47 -9.87
N THR A 69 -5.08 19.47 -8.57
CA THR A 69 -4.36 18.39 -7.89
C THR A 69 -5.19 17.10 -7.89
N ALA A 70 -6.48 17.19 -7.56
CA ALA A 70 -7.37 16.02 -7.58
C ALA A 70 -7.44 15.39 -8.98
N ARG A 71 -7.52 16.20 -10.04
CA ARG A 71 -7.48 15.71 -11.43
C ARG A 71 -6.13 15.07 -11.80
N ALA A 72 -5.02 15.58 -11.29
CA ALA A 72 -3.70 15.00 -11.54
C ALA A 72 -3.56 13.62 -10.87
N VAL A 73 -4.04 13.49 -9.63
CA VAL A 73 -4.10 12.21 -8.90
C VAL A 73 -4.94 11.20 -9.67
N GLU A 74 -6.15 11.59 -10.09
CA GLU A 74 -7.04 10.70 -10.85
C GLU A 74 -6.42 10.21 -12.16
N LYS A 75 -5.76 11.11 -12.91
CA LYS A 75 -5.03 10.75 -14.13
C LYS A 75 -3.92 9.73 -13.85
N GLY A 76 -3.18 9.90 -12.76
CA GLY A 76 -2.13 8.98 -12.34
C GLY A 76 -2.67 7.60 -11.99
N LEU A 77 -3.73 7.52 -11.18
CA LEU A 77 -4.37 6.25 -10.81
C LEU A 77 -4.98 5.55 -12.01
N SER A 78 -5.64 6.30 -12.89
CA SER A 78 -6.16 5.79 -14.16
C SER A 78 -5.04 5.20 -15.02
N TYR A 79 -3.90 5.89 -15.13
CA TYR A 79 -2.74 5.38 -15.86
C TYR A 79 -2.24 4.06 -15.27
N LEU A 80 -2.07 3.99 -13.95
CA LEU A 80 -1.62 2.76 -13.27
C LEU A 80 -2.59 1.61 -13.50
N ALA A 81 -3.89 1.84 -13.34
CA ALA A 81 -4.93 0.83 -13.57
C ALA A 81 -4.93 0.32 -15.03
N MET A 82 -4.72 1.20 -16.01
CA MET A 82 -4.63 0.81 -17.42
C MET A 82 -3.41 -0.05 -17.73
N HIS A 83 -2.30 0.13 -17.00
CA HIS A 83 -1.01 -0.53 -17.27
C HIS A 83 -0.73 -1.76 -16.39
N GLN A 84 -1.70 -2.22 -15.58
CA GLN A 84 -1.54 -3.47 -14.82
C GLN A 84 -1.45 -4.69 -15.76
N ASN A 85 -0.51 -5.59 -15.48
CA ASN A 85 -0.36 -6.87 -16.17
C ASN A 85 -1.51 -7.84 -15.81
N PRO A 86 -1.74 -8.90 -16.61
CA PRO A 86 -2.77 -9.91 -16.31
C PRO A 86 -2.57 -10.62 -14.96
N ASP A 87 -1.33 -10.78 -14.52
CA ASP A 87 -0.96 -11.42 -13.24
C ASP A 87 -1.07 -10.47 -12.03
N GLY A 88 -1.49 -9.21 -12.24
CA GLY A 88 -1.64 -8.20 -11.19
C GLY A 88 -0.41 -7.33 -10.94
N SER A 89 0.72 -7.61 -11.61
CA SER A 89 1.97 -6.87 -11.44
C SER A 89 2.09 -5.63 -12.34
N TRP A 90 3.09 -4.81 -12.05
CA TRP A 90 3.63 -3.82 -12.98
C TRP A 90 5.06 -4.18 -13.37
N THR A 91 5.39 -3.92 -14.63
CA THR A 91 6.69 -4.23 -15.21
C THR A 91 7.64 -3.04 -15.05
N ASP A 92 8.85 -3.30 -14.57
CA ASP A 92 9.93 -2.30 -14.50
C ASP A 92 11.29 -3.02 -14.55
N ARG A 93 12.40 -2.28 -14.51
CA ARG A 93 13.76 -2.79 -14.59
C ARG A 93 14.20 -3.37 -13.25
N VAL A 94 14.15 -4.69 -13.12
CA VAL A 94 14.63 -5.41 -11.94
C VAL A 94 16.13 -5.68 -12.08
N GLY A 95 16.93 -5.23 -11.11
CA GLY A 95 18.38 -5.34 -11.22
C GLY A 95 19.17 -4.74 -10.07
N ARG A 96 20.38 -4.28 -10.40
CA ARG A 96 21.29 -3.62 -9.46
C ARG A 96 22.15 -2.59 -10.17
N LYS A 97 22.56 -1.57 -9.42
CA LYS A 97 23.63 -0.67 -9.83
C LYS A 97 24.97 -1.42 -9.88
N VAL A 98 25.73 -1.19 -10.94
CA VAL A 98 27.10 -1.69 -11.15
C VAL A 98 27.91 -0.51 -11.69
N HIS A 99 28.77 0.07 -10.84
CA HIS A 99 29.47 1.34 -11.11
C HIS A 99 28.47 2.45 -11.49
N MET A 100 28.63 3.06 -12.66
CA MET A 100 27.76 4.12 -13.18
C MET A 100 26.59 3.60 -14.03
N THR A 101 26.40 2.28 -14.09
CA THR A 101 25.34 1.66 -14.91
C THR A 101 24.35 0.89 -14.05
N TYR A 102 23.11 0.74 -14.51
CA TYR A 102 22.14 -0.16 -13.88
C TYR A 102 22.01 -1.41 -14.75
N ARG A 103 22.40 -2.57 -14.19
CA ARG A 103 22.27 -3.87 -14.85
C ARG A 103 21.01 -4.55 -14.36
N GLY A 104 20.09 -4.83 -15.27
CA GLY A 104 18.81 -5.45 -14.95
C GLY A 104 17.99 -5.73 -16.20
N THR A 105 16.97 -6.57 -16.03
CA THR A 105 16.01 -6.95 -17.07
C THR A 105 14.66 -6.31 -16.78
N VAL A 106 13.92 -6.00 -17.84
CA VAL A 106 12.54 -5.52 -17.72
C VAL A 106 11.65 -6.71 -17.42
N ALA A 107 11.01 -6.71 -16.24
CA ALA A 107 10.22 -7.84 -15.77
C ALA A 107 9.17 -7.38 -14.74
N PRO A 108 8.17 -8.22 -14.40
CA PRO A 108 7.26 -7.98 -13.28
C PRO A 108 8.03 -7.62 -12.00
N HIS A 109 7.77 -6.43 -11.46
CA HIS A 109 8.53 -5.86 -10.36
C HIS A 109 7.69 -5.81 -9.09
N VAL A 110 8.04 -6.64 -8.10
CA VAL A 110 7.25 -6.76 -6.86
C VAL A 110 7.26 -5.51 -5.99
N GLY A 111 8.38 -4.78 -5.93
CA GLY A 111 8.47 -3.49 -5.21
C GLY A 111 7.59 -2.40 -5.81
N VAL A 112 7.69 -2.16 -7.13
CA VAL A 112 6.81 -1.26 -7.88
C VAL A 112 5.34 -1.64 -7.70
N THR A 113 5.01 -2.93 -7.78
CA THR A 113 3.63 -3.41 -7.54
C THR A 113 3.15 -3.06 -6.13
N GLY A 114 3.99 -3.21 -5.11
CA GLY A 114 3.68 -2.77 -3.75
C GLY A 114 3.46 -1.26 -3.63
N LEU A 115 4.34 -0.45 -4.23
CA LEU A 115 4.22 1.02 -4.24
C LEU A 115 2.93 1.49 -4.94
N VAL A 116 2.58 0.87 -6.06
CA VAL A 116 1.32 1.15 -6.75
C VAL A 116 0.12 0.78 -5.89
N GLY A 117 0.17 -0.36 -5.19
CA GLY A 117 -0.86 -0.75 -4.22
C GLY A 117 -1.04 0.28 -3.11
N ILE A 118 0.06 0.79 -2.54
CA ILE A 118 0.03 1.86 -1.54
C ILE A 118 -0.57 3.15 -2.10
N ALA A 119 -0.30 3.51 -3.36
CA ALA A 119 -0.91 4.68 -4.00
C ALA A 119 -2.44 4.58 -4.09
N PHE A 120 -2.98 3.40 -4.41
CA PHE A 120 -4.43 3.15 -4.38
C PHE A 120 -5.00 3.22 -2.96
N LEU A 121 -4.34 2.61 -1.98
CA LEU A 121 -4.75 2.68 -0.57
C LEU A 121 -4.77 4.13 -0.06
N ALA A 122 -3.76 4.93 -0.39
CA ALA A 122 -3.68 6.35 -0.03
C ALA A 122 -4.79 7.19 -0.67
N HIS A 123 -5.36 6.75 -1.80
CA HIS A 123 -6.54 7.37 -2.41
C HIS A 123 -7.86 6.95 -1.75
N GLY A 124 -7.84 6.03 -0.79
CA GLY A 124 -9.03 5.48 -0.14
C GLY A 124 -9.65 4.30 -0.91
N VAL A 125 -8.90 3.65 -1.79
CA VAL A 125 -9.30 2.40 -2.44
C VAL A 125 -8.95 1.26 -1.51
N PHE A 126 -9.94 0.45 -1.11
CA PHE A 126 -9.76 -0.67 -0.20
C PHE A 126 -10.25 -1.98 -0.82
N PRO A 127 -9.56 -3.11 -0.61
CA PRO A 127 -10.04 -4.42 -1.07
C PRO A 127 -11.46 -4.69 -0.52
N GLY A 128 -12.34 -5.28 -1.32
CA GLY A 128 -13.70 -5.64 -0.91
C GLY A 128 -14.72 -4.50 -0.76
N GLN A 129 -14.36 -3.22 -0.93
CA GLN A 129 -15.27 -2.08 -0.67
C GLN A 129 -16.08 -1.56 -1.89
N GLY A 130 -16.16 -2.32 -2.99
CA GLY A 130 -16.85 -1.87 -4.21
C GLY A 130 -16.04 -0.83 -5.00
N SER A 131 -16.60 -0.12 -6.00
CA SER A 131 -15.77 0.75 -6.87
C SER A 131 -15.52 2.15 -6.28
N ALA A 132 -14.30 2.41 -5.81
CA ALA A 132 -13.79 3.75 -5.47
C ALA A 132 -13.30 4.55 -6.71
N GLY A 133 -13.43 3.97 -7.91
CA GLY A 133 -13.00 4.50 -9.19
C GLY A 133 -12.94 3.37 -10.22
N PHE A 134 -12.89 3.72 -11.51
CA PHE A 134 -12.80 2.71 -12.57
C PHE A 134 -12.12 3.24 -13.83
N VAL A 135 -11.58 2.32 -14.62
CA VAL A 135 -11.11 2.58 -15.99
C VAL A 135 -11.80 1.65 -16.97
N MET A 136 -11.89 2.08 -18.23
CA MET A 136 -12.31 1.23 -19.33
C MET A 136 -11.07 0.67 -20.03
N LYS A 137 -10.90 -0.66 -20.00
CA LYS A 137 -9.77 -1.36 -20.64
C LYS A 137 -10.32 -2.51 -21.47
N ASN A 138 -10.02 -2.52 -22.76
CA ASN A 138 -10.48 -3.53 -23.72
C ASN A 138 -12.02 -3.76 -23.68
N GLY A 139 -12.79 -2.66 -23.61
CA GLY A 139 -14.25 -2.71 -23.54
C GLY A 139 -14.84 -3.15 -22.20
N ARG A 140 -14.00 -3.40 -21.17
CA ARG A 140 -14.44 -3.82 -19.84
C ARG A 140 -14.20 -2.71 -18.81
N LYS A 141 -15.18 -2.53 -17.92
CA LYS A 141 -15.03 -1.69 -16.73
C LYS A 141 -14.19 -2.45 -15.70
N ILE A 142 -13.06 -1.87 -15.31
CA ILE A 142 -12.19 -2.41 -14.26
C ILE A 142 -12.22 -1.44 -13.10
N SER A 143 -12.64 -1.90 -11.92
CA SER A 143 -12.63 -1.06 -10.73
C SER A 143 -11.22 -0.96 -10.14
N TYR A 144 -10.90 0.15 -9.46
CA TYR A 144 -9.64 0.28 -8.75
C TYR A 144 -9.47 -0.76 -7.64
N CYS A 145 -10.56 -1.23 -7.04
CA CYS A 145 -10.52 -2.30 -6.06
C CYS A 145 -10.10 -3.64 -6.68
N ASP A 146 -10.57 -3.96 -7.89
CA ASP A 146 -10.12 -5.16 -8.62
C ASP A 146 -8.62 -5.07 -8.97
N VAL A 147 -8.15 -3.86 -9.33
CA VAL A 147 -6.72 -3.60 -9.60
C VAL A 147 -5.90 -3.84 -8.33
N LEU A 148 -6.34 -3.29 -7.20
CA LEU A 148 -5.68 -3.43 -5.91
C LEU A 148 -5.65 -4.88 -5.42
N GLU A 149 -6.76 -5.61 -5.55
CA GLU A 149 -6.86 -7.02 -5.15
C GLU A 149 -5.91 -7.91 -5.97
N LYS A 150 -5.83 -7.68 -7.29
CA LYS A 150 -4.86 -8.41 -8.13
C LYS A 150 -3.42 -8.09 -7.75
N ALA A 151 -3.11 -6.84 -7.38
CA ALA A 151 -1.78 -6.45 -6.92
C ALA A 151 -1.44 -7.16 -5.60
N LEU A 152 -2.39 -7.24 -4.66
CA LEU A 152 -2.28 -7.95 -3.40
C LEU A 152 -2.04 -9.45 -3.62
N GLU A 153 -2.83 -10.08 -4.49
CA GLU A 153 -2.68 -11.49 -4.84
C GLU A 153 -1.32 -11.78 -5.47
N TYR A 154 -0.86 -10.93 -6.38
CA TYR A 154 0.49 -11.01 -6.94
C TYR A 154 1.55 -10.95 -5.84
N VAL A 155 1.52 -9.94 -4.97
CA VAL A 155 2.54 -9.77 -3.91
C VAL A 155 2.54 -10.97 -2.96
N MET A 156 1.37 -11.44 -2.52
CA MET A 156 1.26 -12.63 -1.66
C MET A 156 1.84 -13.88 -2.35
N SER A 157 1.67 -14.02 -3.68
CA SER A 157 2.24 -15.13 -4.44
C SER A 157 3.77 -15.12 -4.52
N ARG A 158 4.41 -13.97 -4.21
CA ARG A 158 5.88 -13.81 -4.22
C ARG A 158 6.51 -13.96 -2.85
N VAL A 159 5.72 -14.21 -1.80
CA VAL A 159 6.23 -14.50 -0.45
C VAL A 159 6.77 -15.92 -0.42
N SER A 160 8.08 -16.06 -0.23
CA SER A 160 8.72 -17.38 -0.08
C SER A 160 8.19 -18.11 1.15
N ALA A 161 7.69 -19.34 0.96
CA ALA A 161 7.26 -20.20 2.07
C ALA A 161 8.43 -20.65 2.97
N ALA A 162 9.66 -20.67 2.44
CA ALA A 162 10.84 -21.15 3.17
C ALA A 162 11.35 -20.13 4.20
N ASN A 163 11.36 -18.84 3.84
CA ASN A 163 11.98 -17.80 4.67
C ASN A 163 11.21 -16.48 4.75
N GLY A 164 10.10 -16.33 4.02
CA GLY A 164 9.32 -15.09 3.99
C GLY A 164 9.84 -14.01 3.06
N PHE A 165 10.92 -14.26 2.31
CA PHE A 165 11.44 -13.26 1.37
C PHE A 165 10.47 -13.03 0.23
N ILE A 166 10.07 -11.76 0.07
CA ILE A 166 9.22 -11.32 -1.04
C ILE A 166 10.13 -10.92 -2.18
N SER A 167 10.19 -11.74 -3.22
CA SER A 167 11.03 -11.46 -4.38
C SER A 167 10.47 -11.98 -5.69
N ALA A 168 10.81 -11.30 -6.78
CA ALA A 168 10.54 -11.71 -8.15
C ALA A 168 11.70 -11.29 -9.04
N ASN A 169 12.06 -12.11 -10.03
CA ASN A 169 13.03 -11.75 -11.07
C ASN A 169 14.40 -11.25 -10.54
N GLY A 170 14.85 -11.78 -9.40
CA GLY A 170 16.11 -11.37 -8.76
C GLY A 170 16.05 -10.05 -8.00
N SER A 171 14.85 -9.58 -7.65
CA SER A 171 14.64 -8.39 -6.81
C SER A 171 15.29 -8.52 -5.43
N ARG A 172 15.41 -7.39 -4.74
CA ARG A 172 16.27 -7.21 -3.56
C ARG A 172 15.49 -6.69 -2.36
N MET A 173 16.18 -6.47 -1.24
CA MET A 173 15.59 -6.02 0.02
C MET A 173 14.75 -4.73 -0.09
N TYR A 174 15.04 -3.83 -1.03
CA TYR A 174 14.14 -2.70 -1.34
C TYR A 174 12.74 -3.15 -1.76
N SER A 175 12.68 -4.07 -2.71
CA SER A 175 11.41 -4.57 -3.24
C SER A 175 10.66 -5.36 -2.18
N HIS A 176 11.38 -6.10 -1.34
CA HIS A 176 10.80 -6.78 -0.19
C HIS A 176 10.20 -5.82 0.82
N ALA A 177 10.91 -4.74 1.19
CA ALA A 177 10.41 -3.72 2.10
C ALA A 177 9.11 -3.08 1.59
N PHE A 178 9.10 -2.56 0.36
CA PHE A 178 7.90 -1.91 -0.19
C PHE A 178 6.71 -2.86 -0.31
N ALA A 179 6.97 -4.12 -0.68
CA ALA A 179 5.92 -5.13 -0.72
C ALA A 179 5.41 -5.50 0.69
N THR A 180 6.31 -5.52 1.69
CA THR A 180 5.94 -5.78 3.09
C THR A 180 5.11 -4.63 3.67
N LEU A 181 5.49 -3.38 3.40
CA LEU A 181 4.72 -2.20 3.78
C LEU A 181 3.33 -2.25 3.15
N PHE A 182 3.23 -2.58 1.86
CA PHE A 182 1.93 -2.75 1.20
C PHE A 182 1.06 -3.83 1.87
N LEU A 183 1.62 -4.99 2.22
CA LEU A 183 0.89 -6.02 2.97
C LEU A 183 0.44 -5.53 4.35
N ALA A 184 1.26 -4.72 5.04
CA ALA A 184 0.92 -4.13 6.32
C ALA A 184 -0.24 -3.14 6.21
N GLU A 185 -0.20 -2.25 5.22
CA GLU A 185 -1.27 -1.28 4.95
C GLU A 185 -2.60 -2.01 4.65
N VAL A 186 -2.59 -3.01 3.76
CA VAL A 186 -3.77 -3.83 3.46
C VAL A 186 -4.28 -4.57 4.70
N TYR A 187 -3.39 -5.15 5.50
CA TYR A 187 -3.78 -5.83 6.74
C TYR A 187 -4.45 -4.85 7.71
N GLY A 188 -3.95 -3.62 7.80
CA GLY A 188 -4.49 -2.55 8.64
C GLY A 188 -5.89 -2.10 8.25
N THR A 189 -6.31 -2.24 6.97
CA THR A 189 -7.67 -1.88 6.56
C THR A 189 -8.73 -2.84 7.09
N GLY A 190 -8.37 -4.10 7.36
CA GLY A 190 -9.29 -5.15 7.77
C GLY A 190 -10.37 -5.50 6.72
N SER A 191 -10.23 -5.02 5.48
CA SER A 191 -11.30 -5.08 4.48
C SER A 191 -11.18 -6.25 3.50
N TYR A 192 -10.01 -6.91 3.46
CA TYR A 192 -9.79 -8.04 2.56
C TYR A 192 -10.44 -9.33 3.11
N ARG A 193 -11.17 -10.03 2.23
CA ARG A 193 -11.93 -11.25 2.57
C ARG A 193 -11.12 -12.36 3.23
N ASP A 194 -9.84 -12.48 2.90
CA ASP A 194 -8.94 -13.50 3.45
C ASP A 194 -7.82 -12.83 4.26
N ALA A 195 -8.24 -12.12 5.31
CA ALA A 195 -7.35 -11.39 6.21
C ALA A 195 -6.28 -12.32 6.84
N GLU A 196 -6.61 -13.58 7.11
CA GLU A 196 -5.66 -14.55 7.66
C GLU A 196 -4.55 -14.92 6.68
N LYS A 197 -4.83 -15.00 5.38
CA LYS A 197 -3.77 -15.18 4.37
C LYS A 197 -2.84 -13.97 4.33
N VAL A 198 -3.38 -12.75 4.35
CA VAL A 198 -2.56 -11.53 4.41
C VAL A 198 -1.71 -11.51 5.68
N ARG A 199 -2.31 -11.83 6.84
CA ARG A 199 -1.61 -11.90 8.13
C ARG A 199 -0.44 -12.88 8.10
N ARG A 200 -0.64 -14.09 7.55
CA ARG A 200 0.43 -15.09 7.42
C ARG A 200 1.55 -14.62 6.50
N SER A 201 1.20 -14.06 5.34
CA SER A 201 2.18 -13.50 4.40
C SER A 201 2.99 -12.37 5.05
N LEU A 202 2.33 -11.44 5.73
CA LEU A 202 2.95 -10.33 6.44
C LEU A 202 3.87 -10.81 7.57
N LYS A 203 3.39 -11.74 8.41
CA LYS A 203 4.19 -12.30 9.52
C LYS A 203 5.47 -12.96 9.02
N ASN A 204 5.40 -13.72 7.92
CA ASN A 204 6.58 -14.34 7.33
C ASN A 204 7.56 -13.30 6.77
N ALA A 205 7.05 -12.26 6.11
CA ALA A 205 7.85 -11.18 5.58
C ALA A 205 8.59 -10.40 6.70
N ILE A 206 7.87 -10.01 7.76
CA ILE A 206 8.47 -9.34 8.94
C ILE A 206 9.53 -10.24 9.58
N ARG A 207 9.27 -11.54 9.69
CA ARG A 207 10.25 -12.48 10.25
C ARG A 207 11.55 -12.48 9.44
N LEU A 208 11.48 -12.39 8.11
CA LEU A 208 12.69 -12.25 7.29
C LEU A 208 13.43 -10.96 7.63
N ILE A 209 12.72 -9.82 7.72
CA ILE A 209 13.33 -8.53 8.05
C ILE A 209 14.10 -8.64 9.36
N VAL A 210 13.46 -9.11 10.43
CA VAL A 210 14.10 -9.26 11.76
C VAL A 210 15.32 -10.18 11.68
N ASN A 211 15.22 -11.32 10.99
CA ASN A 211 16.34 -12.26 10.86
C ASN A 211 17.48 -11.76 9.95
N ALA A 212 17.20 -10.80 9.06
CA ALA A 212 18.16 -10.28 8.12
C ALA A 212 18.97 -9.09 8.68
N GLN A 213 18.64 -8.62 9.89
CA GLN A 213 19.37 -7.55 10.56
C GLN A 213 20.81 -8.02 10.86
N ASN A 214 21.80 -7.23 10.48
CA ASN A 214 23.20 -7.54 10.72
C ASN A 214 23.64 -7.09 12.13
N ALA A 215 24.91 -7.35 12.47
CA ALA A 215 25.48 -7.01 13.78
C ALA A 215 25.52 -5.49 14.08
N GLU A 216 25.43 -4.65 13.06
CA GLU A 216 25.39 -3.18 13.19
C GLU A 216 23.95 -2.67 13.39
N GLY A 217 22.95 -3.56 13.40
CA GLY A 217 21.54 -3.19 13.47
C GLY A 217 20.96 -2.73 12.12
N GLY A 218 21.69 -2.89 11.02
CA GLY A 218 21.30 -2.45 9.69
C GLY A 218 20.96 -3.59 8.73
N TRP A 219 20.63 -3.20 7.50
CA TRP A 219 20.35 -4.11 6.39
C TRP A 219 21.04 -3.65 5.11
N ARG A 220 21.16 -4.58 4.16
CA ARG A 220 21.64 -4.28 2.81
C ARG A 220 20.78 -4.99 1.77
N TYR A 221 21.23 -4.93 0.52
CA TYR A 221 20.51 -5.40 -0.66
C TYR A 221 20.06 -6.87 -0.66
N ARG A 222 20.61 -7.74 0.18
CA ARG A 222 20.23 -9.15 0.31
C ARG A 222 20.15 -9.55 1.79
N PRO A 223 19.27 -10.51 2.15
CA PRO A 223 19.29 -11.11 3.48
C PRO A 223 20.67 -11.70 3.83
N GLY A 224 21.11 -11.55 5.07
CA GLY A 224 22.38 -12.08 5.55
C GLY A 224 23.63 -11.29 5.12
N ALA A 225 23.46 -10.06 4.64
CA ALA A 225 24.60 -9.16 4.38
C ALA A 225 25.30 -8.78 5.69
N GLN A 226 26.62 -8.71 5.68
CA GLN A 226 27.43 -8.39 6.87
C GLN A 226 27.52 -6.89 7.13
N ASP A 227 27.44 -6.08 6.07
CA ASP A 227 27.53 -4.62 6.07
C ASP A 227 26.14 -3.97 5.94
N SER A 228 26.04 -2.70 6.35
CA SER A 228 24.79 -1.93 6.31
C SER A 228 24.76 -0.93 5.16
N ASP A 229 23.56 -0.62 4.65
CA ASP A 229 23.30 0.54 3.81
C ASP A 229 22.16 1.33 4.45
N MET A 230 22.40 2.61 4.75
CA MET A 230 21.45 3.48 5.45
C MET A 230 20.11 3.59 4.70
N SER A 231 20.16 3.63 3.37
CA SER A 231 18.98 3.78 2.53
C SER A 231 18.12 2.52 2.49
N ILE A 232 18.72 1.33 2.61
CA ILE A 232 17.97 0.07 2.78
C ILE A 232 17.44 -0.04 4.21
N THR A 233 18.27 0.33 5.18
CA THR A 233 17.96 0.21 6.61
C THR A 233 16.66 0.95 6.94
N VAL A 234 16.51 2.20 6.48
CA VAL A 234 15.28 2.97 6.70
C VAL A 234 14.04 2.33 6.06
N CYS A 235 14.18 1.57 4.97
CA CYS A 235 13.05 0.90 4.34
C CYS A 235 12.61 -0.37 5.08
N GLN A 236 13.45 -0.96 5.93
CA GLN A 236 13.08 -2.18 6.67
C GLN A 236 12.43 -1.89 8.03
N VAL A 237 12.55 -0.65 8.53
CA VAL A 237 12.06 -0.22 9.84
C VAL A 237 10.62 0.25 9.75
#